data_AF-A0A7X5DHT6-F1
#
_entry.id   AF-A0A7X5DHT6-F1
#
_cell.length_a   1.000
_cell.length_b   1.000
_cell.length_c   1.000
_cell.angle_alpha   90.00
_cell.angle_beta   90.00
_cell.angle_gamma   90.00
#
_symmetry.space_group_name_H-M   'P 1'
#
loop_
_entity.id
_entity.type
_entity.pdbx_description
1 polymer ?
#
loop_
_entity_poly.entity_id
_entity_poly.type
_entity_poly.pdbx_seq_one_letter_code
_entity_poly.pdbx_strand_id
1 'polypeptide(L)'
;VSAASGFSLPLCVGSVMGGAMFGDNLSFISDTTIAACQGQGCQMKDKFRENFKIALPAAIVTLVLILALSLGSNISGTVHNDYNLIELVPYLIVLVGGILGINVFVVLLLGILSGSIIVVAEGAVAATDLLGNMGTGAAGMFETTMVAVLVSAICALIRENGGFVALLAGIKRVFKGRKGGQLGMGLLVGAMDIATANNTVAIVMANPIAHEMAETYDISRRKTASILDTFSCVFQGVIPYGAQMLVAISACAELGFNVSAFQIMPFLFYPFFLLLSSLVFIFLVPDNRGYEPDHAGFEEEVLEVAEEA
;
A
#
# COMPACT_ATOMS: atom_id res chain seq x y z
N VAL A 1 -16.58 6.57 -18.83
CA VAL A 1 -17.52 6.99 -17.75
C VAL A 1 -17.69 8.50 -17.70
N SER A 2 -16.65 9.31 -17.42
CA SER A 2 -16.77 10.79 -17.33
C SER A 2 -17.51 11.42 -18.52
N ALA A 3 -17.10 11.12 -19.76
CA ALA A 3 -17.72 11.67 -20.97
C ALA A 3 -19.21 11.31 -21.16
N ALA A 4 -19.68 10.18 -20.62
CA ALA A 4 -21.05 9.69 -20.81
C ALA A 4 -21.98 9.96 -19.62
N SER A 5 -21.41 10.19 -18.43
CA SER A 5 -22.18 10.42 -17.19
C SER A 5 -22.29 11.89 -16.82
N GLY A 6 -21.47 12.76 -17.44
CA GLY A 6 -21.34 14.16 -17.02
C GLY A 6 -20.51 14.35 -15.76
N PHE A 7 -19.97 13.28 -15.16
CA PHE A 7 -19.04 13.40 -14.04
C PHE A 7 -17.75 14.09 -14.48
N SER A 8 -17.25 14.99 -13.65
CA SER A 8 -15.97 15.64 -13.89
C SER A 8 -14.86 14.59 -13.99
N LEU A 9 -14.00 14.70 -15.00
CA LEU A 9 -12.87 13.78 -15.20
C LEU A 9 -12.01 13.62 -13.93
N PRO A 10 -11.65 14.70 -13.18
CA PRO A 10 -10.86 14.56 -11.97
C PRO A 10 -11.53 13.72 -10.87
N LEU A 11 -12.87 13.78 -10.74
CA LEU A 11 -13.62 12.94 -9.80
C LEU A 11 -13.55 11.46 -10.19
N CYS A 12 -13.71 11.14 -11.48
CA CYS A 12 -13.60 9.76 -11.94
C CYS A 12 -12.19 9.21 -11.72
N VAL A 13 -11.16 9.98 -12.06
CA VAL A 13 -9.76 9.58 -11.87
C VAL A 13 -9.45 9.44 -10.38
N GLY A 14 -9.85 10.40 -9.56
CA GLY A 14 -9.68 10.36 -8.10
C GLY A 14 -10.37 9.18 -7.45
N SER A 15 -11.54 8.76 -7.96
CA SER A 15 -12.26 7.57 -7.50
C SER A 15 -11.50 6.28 -7.81
N VAL A 16 -10.96 6.15 -9.03
CA VAL A 16 -10.16 4.99 -9.43
C VAL A 16 -8.86 4.93 -8.63
N MET A 17 -8.15 6.05 -8.51
CA MET A 17 -6.93 6.14 -7.70
C MET A 17 -7.20 5.83 -6.22
N GLY A 18 -8.29 6.36 -5.65
CA GLY A 18 -8.70 6.05 -4.29
C GLY A 18 -8.98 4.57 -4.08
N GLY A 19 -9.64 3.91 -5.03
CA GLY A 19 -9.84 2.45 -5.03
C GLY A 19 -8.52 1.67 -5.13
N ALA A 20 -7.59 2.13 -5.98
CA ALA A 20 -6.27 1.51 -6.11
C ALA A 20 -5.46 1.62 -4.81
N MET A 21 -5.44 2.78 -4.17
CA MET A 21 -4.79 2.99 -2.86
C MET A 21 -5.45 2.18 -1.74
N PHE A 22 -6.77 1.99 -1.80
CA PHE A 22 -7.47 1.08 -0.90
C PHE A 22 -7.01 -0.37 -1.07
N GLY A 23 -6.89 -0.82 -2.31
CA GLY A 23 -6.36 -2.13 -2.66
C GLY A 23 -4.92 -2.33 -2.16
N ASP A 24 -4.04 -1.35 -2.37
CA ASP A 24 -2.65 -1.37 -1.93
C ASP A 24 -2.54 -1.53 -0.40
N ASN A 25 -3.25 -0.69 0.37
CA ASN A 25 -3.23 -0.70 1.83
C ASN A 25 -3.82 -1.99 2.46
N LEU A 26 -4.83 -2.59 1.83
CA LEU A 26 -5.47 -3.83 2.31
C LEU A 26 -5.03 -5.08 1.57
N SER A 27 -4.00 -5.01 0.73
CA SER A 27 -3.52 -6.20 0.08
C SER A 27 -2.88 -7.15 1.10
N PHE A 28 -3.28 -8.41 1.07
CA PHE A 28 -2.52 -9.50 1.71
C PHE A 28 -1.20 -9.78 0.98
N ILE A 29 -1.12 -9.33 -0.28
CA ILE A 29 -0.08 -9.62 -1.24
C ILE A 29 0.35 -8.29 -1.87
N SER A 30 1.13 -7.49 -1.13
CA SER A 30 1.76 -6.27 -1.66
C SER A 30 3.19 -6.16 -1.18
N ASP A 31 4.01 -5.50 -1.99
CA ASP A 31 5.41 -5.20 -1.67
C ASP A 31 5.51 -4.39 -0.37
N THR A 32 4.60 -3.43 -0.16
CA THR A 32 4.52 -2.66 1.08
C THR A 32 4.20 -3.53 2.30
N THR A 33 3.29 -4.49 2.15
CA THR A 33 2.94 -5.44 3.21
C THR A 33 4.12 -6.32 3.57
N ILE A 34 4.81 -6.87 2.57
CA ILE A 34 6.01 -7.69 2.78
C ILE A 34 7.10 -6.86 3.46
N ALA A 35 7.40 -5.67 2.93
CA ALA A 35 8.42 -4.78 3.47
C ALA A 35 8.13 -4.35 4.91
N ALA A 36 6.87 -4.02 5.24
CA ALA A 36 6.47 -3.62 6.58
C ALA A 36 6.55 -4.80 7.57
N CYS A 37 5.98 -5.95 7.19
CA CYS A 37 5.89 -7.11 8.07
C CYS A 37 7.23 -7.80 8.29
N GLN A 38 8.04 -7.96 7.26
CA GLN A 38 9.32 -8.64 7.38
C GLN A 38 10.33 -7.83 8.19
N GLY A 39 10.38 -6.51 8.03
CA GLY A 39 11.26 -5.68 8.86
C GLY A 39 10.77 -5.52 10.31
N GLN A 40 9.47 -5.70 10.57
CA GLN A 40 8.92 -5.71 11.93
C GLN A 40 8.86 -7.11 12.57
N GLY A 41 9.14 -8.18 11.81
CA GLY A 41 9.04 -9.55 12.30
C GLY A 41 7.62 -9.93 12.74
N CYS A 42 6.59 -9.54 12.00
CA CYS A 42 5.19 -9.90 12.28
C CYS A 42 4.52 -10.59 11.09
N GLN A 43 3.47 -11.38 11.35
CA GLN A 43 2.72 -12.04 10.29
C GLN A 43 1.89 -11.04 9.47
N MET A 44 1.85 -11.22 8.14
CA MET A 44 1.06 -10.38 7.23
C MET A 44 -0.43 -10.35 7.61
N LYS A 45 -0.95 -11.48 8.10
CA LYS A 45 -2.34 -11.61 8.56
C LYS A 45 -2.66 -10.68 9.74
N ASP A 46 -1.72 -10.47 10.65
CA ASP A 46 -1.92 -9.59 11.80
C ASP A 46 -1.89 -8.12 11.41
N LYS A 47 -0.97 -7.75 10.52
CA LYS A 47 -0.97 -6.43 9.89
C LYS A 47 -2.29 -6.19 9.14
N PHE A 48 -2.74 -7.13 8.32
CA PHE A 48 -3.99 -7.01 7.57
C PHE A 48 -5.17 -6.73 8.51
N ARG A 49 -5.28 -7.49 9.61
CA ARG A 49 -6.34 -7.27 10.61
C ARG A 49 -6.29 -5.89 11.25
N GLU A 50 -5.10 -5.35 11.51
CA GLU A 50 -4.96 -3.98 12.02
C GLU A 50 -5.32 -2.94 10.96
N ASN A 51 -4.80 -3.07 9.73
CA ASN A 51 -5.16 -2.18 8.62
C ASN A 51 -6.66 -2.21 8.33
N PHE A 52 -7.30 -3.38 8.36
CA PHE A 52 -8.72 -3.52 8.08
C PHE A 52 -9.59 -2.64 8.99
N LYS A 53 -9.24 -2.56 10.29
CA LYS A 53 -9.95 -1.69 11.26
C LYS A 53 -9.82 -0.20 10.92
N ILE A 54 -8.73 0.20 10.27
CA ILE A 54 -8.44 1.60 9.91
C ILE A 54 -9.01 1.93 8.53
N ALA A 55 -8.76 1.07 7.55
CA ALA A 55 -9.09 1.28 6.15
C ALA A 55 -10.58 1.09 5.86
N LEU A 56 -11.26 0.14 6.51
CA LEU A 56 -12.68 -0.13 6.23
C LEU A 56 -13.58 1.08 6.53
N PRO A 57 -13.48 1.77 7.69
CA PRO A 57 -14.24 3.00 7.92
C PRO A 57 -13.97 4.07 6.86
N ALA A 58 -12.71 4.27 6.48
CA ALA A 58 -12.32 5.24 5.44
C ALA A 58 -12.91 4.89 4.07
N ALA A 59 -12.88 3.60 3.70
CA ALA A 59 -13.43 3.11 2.44
C ALA A 59 -14.96 3.27 2.37
N ILE A 60 -15.67 2.96 3.46
CA ILE A 60 -17.13 3.13 3.54
C ILE A 60 -17.49 4.61 3.39
N VAL A 61 -16.84 5.51 4.13
CA VAL A 61 -17.12 6.95 4.04
C VAL A 61 -16.81 7.47 2.63
N THR A 62 -15.71 7.03 2.02
CA THR A 62 -15.35 7.37 0.64
C THR A 62 -16.43 6.90 -0.34
N LEU A 63 -16.86 5.65 -0.24
CA LEU A 63 -17.89 5.07 -1.09
C LEU A 63 -19.21 5.84 -0.96
N VAL A 64 -19.66 6.12 0.26
CA VAL A 64 -20.88 6.88 0.52
C VAL A 64 -20.78 8.29 -0.07
N LEU A 65 -19.65 8.97 0.09
CA LEU A 65 -19.44 10.30 -0.49
C LEU A 65 -19.49 10.28 -2.02
N ILE A 66 -18.79 9.33 -2.66
CA ILE A 66 -18.80 9.18 -4.11
C ILE A 66 -20.21 8.87 -4.61
N LEU A 67 -20.94 7.98 -3.93
CA LEU A 67 -22.34 7.67 -4.27
C LEU A 67 -23.24 8.89 -4.11
N ALA A 68 -23.12 9.65 -3.03
CA ALA A 68 -23.90 10.87 -2.81
C ALA A 68 -23.65 11.92 -3.90
N LEU A 69 -22.39 12.11 -4.30
CA LEU A 69 -22.02 12.98 -5.43
C LEU A 69 -22.53 12.44 -6.77
N SER A 70 -22.73 11.12 -6.88
CA SER A 70 -23.19 10.46 -8.10
C SER A 70 -24.71 10.46 -8.27
N LEU A 71 -25.49 10.48 -7.18
CA LEU A 71 -26.96 10.36 -7.22
C LEU A 71 -27.68 11.59 -7.84
N GLY A 72 -26.98 12.69 -8.08
CA GLY A 72 -27.53 13.93 -8.66
C GLY A 72 -27.20 14.16 -10.14
N SER A 73 -26.44 13.27 -10.80
CA SER A 73 -26.04 13.47 -12.19
C SER A 73 -27.07 12.92 -13.18
N ASN A 74 -27.44 13.73 -14.18
CA ASN A 74 -28.23 13.27 -15.32
C ASN A 74 -27.36 12.36 -16.20
N ILE A 75 -27.55 11.04 -16.07
CA ILE A 75 -26.84 10.04 -16.87
C ILE A 75 -27.27 10.21 -18.34
N SER A 76 -26.43 10.88 -19.12
CA SER A 76 -26.68 11.13 -20.54
C SER A 76 -25.93 10.11 -21.37
N GLY A 77 -26.45 8.88 -21.38
CA GLY A 77 -26.01 7.81 -22.27
C GLY A 77 -25.58 6.54 -21.54
N THR A 78 -26.08 5.40 -22.02
CA THR A 78 -25.58 4.07 -21.70
C THR A 78 -24.32 3.81 -22.53
N VAL A 79 -23.18 3.66 -21.86
CA VAL A 79 -21.95 3.19 -22.53
C VAL A 79 -22.06 1.68 -22.68
N HIS A 80 -22.29 1.20 -23.90
CA HIS A 80 -22.04 -0.19 -24.25
C HIS A 80 -20.58 -0.30 -24.69
N ASN A 81 -19.75 -0.87 -23.80
CA ASN A 81 -18.49 -1.45 -24.19
C ASN A 81 -18.68 -2.96 -24.25
N ASP A 82 -18.14 -3.60 -25.28
CA ASP A 82 -17.96 -5.04 -25.27
C ASP A 82 -17.02 -5.37 -24.11
N TYR A 83 -17.48 -6.19 -23.17
CA TYR A 83 -16.71 -6.62 -22.02
C TYR A 83 -16.40 -8.10 -22.15
N ASN A 84 -15.15 -8.46 -21.92
CA ASN A 84 -14.72 -9.85 -21.90
C ASN A 84 -14.53 -10.30 -20.46
N LEU A 85 -15.51 -11.04 -19.93
CA LEU A 85 -15.43 -11.52 -18.55
C LEU A 85 -14.28 -12.52 -18.33
N ILE A 86 -13.75 -13.12 -19.40
CA ILE A 86 -12.63 -14.07 -19.31
C ILE A 86 -11.36 -13.36 -18.84
N GLU A 87 -11.15 -12.10 -19.24
CA GLU A 87 -9.99 -11.28 -18.83
C GLU A 87 -9.96 -10.98 -17.32
N LEU A 88 -11.09 -11.16 -16.61
CA LEU A 88 -11.14 -11.03 -15.14
C LEU A 88 -10.64 -12.27 -14.40
N VAL A 89 -10.53 -13.42 -15.07
CA VAL A 89 -10.14 -14.70 -14.43
C VAL A 89 -8.78 -14.61 -13.71
N PRO A 90 -7.70 -14.04 -14.28
CA PRO A 90 -6.42 -13.93 -13.60
C PRO A 90 -6.53 -13.12 -12.30
N TYR A 91 -7.28 -12.01 -12.31
CA TYR A 91 -7.51 -11.18 -11.13
C TYR A 91 -8.31 -11.90 -10.05
N LEU A 92 -9.34 -12.68 -10.44
CA LEU A 92 -10.13 -13.46 -9.50
C LEU A 92 -9.30 -14.57 -8.85
N ILE A 93 -8.44 -15.25 -9.60
CA ILE A 93 -7.51 -16.25 -9.06
C ILE A 93 -6.60 -15.61 -8.00
N VAL A 94 -6.05 -14.44 -8.30
CA VAL A 94 -5.15 -13.73 -7.39
C VAL A 94 -5.88 -13.29 -6.12
N LEU A 95 -7.05 -12.66 -6.28
CA LEU A 95 -7.84 -12.13 -5.18
C LEU A 95 -8.35 -13.25 -4.26
N VAL A 96 -9.00 -14.27 -4.83
CA VAL A 96 -9.58 -15.38 -4.06
C VAL A 96 -8.46 -16.22 -3.43
N GLY A 97 -7.40 -16.53 -4.18
CA GLY A 97 -6.26 -17.29 -3.67
C GLY A 97 -5.57 -16.60 -2.49
N GLY A 98 -5.38 -15.28 -2.58
CA GLY A 98 -4.83 -14.48 -1.49
C GLY A 98 -5.73 -14.44 -0.25
N ILE A 99 -7.05 -14.29 -0.43
CA ILE A 99 -8.01 -14.31 0.69
C ILE A 99 -8.05 -15.69 1.37
N LEU A 100 -7.93 -16.76 0.59
CA LEU A 100 -7.85 -18.14 1.12
C LEU A 100 -6.52 -18.46 1.81
N GLY A 101 -5.56 -17.51 1.82
CA GLY A 101 -4.27 -17.69 2.48
C GLY A 101 -3.32 -18.62 1.75
N ILE A 102 -3.54 -18.85 0.44
CA ILE A 102 -2.59 -19.59 -0.39
C ILE A 102 -1.29 -18.78 -0.47
N ASN A 103 -0.15 -19.48 -0.54
CA ASN A 103 1.15 -18.85 -0.65
C ASN A 103 1.19 -17.84 -1.81
N VAL A 104 1.63 -16.63 -1.50
CA VAL A 104 1.73 -15.49 -2.41
C VAL A 104 2.37 -15.85 -3.75
N PHE A 105 3.51 -16.56 -3.72
CA PHE A 105 4.24 -16.92 -4.93
C PHE A 105 3.40 -17.84 -5.83
N VAL A 106 2.68 -18.79 -5.23
CA VAL A 106 1.81 -19.72 -5.98
C VAL A 106 0.65 -18.95 -6.63
N VAL A 107 0.01 -18.06 -5.87
CA VAL A 107 -1.12 -17.26 -6.34
C VAL A 107 -0.71 -16.36 -7.52
N LEU A 108 0.44 -15.69 -7.43
CA LEU A 108 0.97 -14.84 -8.50
C LEU A 108 1.34 -15.67 -9.74
N LEU A 109 1.97 -16.84 -9.59
CA LEU A 109 2.30 -17.72 -10.70
C LEU A 109 1.03 -18.19 -11.44
N LEU A 110 -0.02 -18.59 -10.71
CA LEU A 110 -1.28 -18.97 -11.30
C LEU A 110 -1.96 -17.81 -12.04
N GLY A 111 -1.90 -16.59 -11.48
CA GLY A 111 -2.37 -15.38 -12.14
C GLY A 111 -1.64 -15.09 -13.45
N ILE A 112 -0.30 -15.14 -13.44
CA ILE A 112 0.53 -14.90 -14.63
C ILE A 112 0.28 -15.97 -15.70
N LEU A 113 0.22 -17.25 -15.32
CA LEU A 113 -0.03 -18.35 -16.25
C LEU A 113 -1.41 -18.25 -16.88
N SER A 114 -2.46 -18.07 -16.07
CA SER A 114 -3.83 -17.93 -16.59
C SER A 114 -3.97 -16.71 -17.51
N GLY A 115 -3.42 -15.56 -17.13
CA GLY A 115 -3.43 -14.36 -17.97
C GLY A 115 -2.69 -14.58 -19.29
N SER A 116 -1.50 -15.16 -19.25
CA SER A 116 -0.71 -15.45 -20.45
C SER A 116 -1.45 -16.38 -21.42
N ILE A 117 -2.13 -17.40 -20.90
CA ILE A 117 -2.93 -18.33 -21.73
C ILE A 117 -4.10 -17.59 -22.39
N ILE A 118 -4.83 -16.76 -21.64
CA ILE A 118 -6.00 -16.03 -22.14
C ILE A 118 -5.60 -15.06 -23.27
N VAL A 119 -4.60 -14.21 -23.03
CA VAL A 119 -4.21 -13.15 -23.96
C VAL A 119 -3.64 -13.73 -25.26
N VAL A 120 -2.96 -14.88 -25.18
CA VAL A 120 -2.49 -15.62 -26.36
C VAL A 120 -3.63 -16.32 -27.09
N ALA A 121 -4.56 -16.95 -26.36
CA ALA A 121 -5.71 -17.65 -26.95
C ALA A 121 -6.66 -16.70 -27.68
N GLU A 122 -6.80 -15.47 -27.21
CA GLU A 122 -7.58 -14.40 -27.86
C GLU A 122 -6.84 -13.77 -29.04
N GLY A 123 -5.56 -14.09 -29.24
CA GLY A 123 -4.72 -13.54 -30.30
C GLY A 123 -4.32 -12.08 -30.06
N ALA A 124 -4.49 -11.56 -28.85
CA ALA A 124 -4.13 -10.19 -28.49
C ALA A 124 -2.61 -10.00 -28.38
N VAL A 125 -1.86 -11.04 -28.00
CA VAL A 125 -0.40 -11.02 -27.89
C VAL A 125 0.18 -12.32 -28.46
N ALA A 126 1.26 -12.25 -29.26
CA ALA A 126 1.92 -13.45 -29.75
C ALA A 126 2.70 -14.15 -28.62
N ALA A 127 2.77 -15.48 -28.64
CA ALA A 127 3.49 -16.22 -27.61
C ALA A 127 4.97 -15.82 -27.48
N THR A 128 5.60 -15.37 -28.57
CA THR A 128 6.97 -14.84 -28.57
C THR A 128 7.09 -13.50 -27.83
N ASP A 129 6.04 -12.68 -27.86
CA ASP A 129 6.04 -11.35 -27.24
C ASP A 129 5.93 -11.45 -25.72
N LEU A 130 5.45 -12.59 -25.18
CA LEU A 130 5.48 -12.86 -23.75
C LEU A 130 6.91 -12.80 -23.18
N LEU A 131 7.92 -13.25 -23.94
CA LEU A 131 9.33 -13.14 -23.53
C LEU A 131 9.78 -11.67 -23.46
N GLY A 132 9.31 -10.85 -24.42
CA GLY A 132 9.54 -9.41 -24.41
C GLY A 132 8.89 -8.75 -23.19
N ASN A 133 7.62 -9.09 -22.90
CA ASN A 133 6.88 -8.59 -21.76
C ASN A 133 7.58 -8.94 -20.43
N MET A 134 8.08 -10.17 -20.29
CA MET A 134 8.90 -10.55 -19.14
C MET A 134 10.15 -9.67 -18.99
N GLY A 135 10.83 -9.37 -20.10
CA GLY A 135 11.98 -8.47 -20.12
C GLY A 135 11.61 -7.04 -19.70
N THR A 136 10.50 -6.50 -20.20
CA THR A 136 10.03 -5.15 -19.82
C THR A 136 9.64 -5.07 -18.34
N GLY A 137 8.98 -6.12 -17.80
CA GLY A 137 8.64 -6.20 -16.38
C GLY A 137 9.89 -6.24 -15.50
N ALA A 138 10.90 -7.03 -15.88
CA ALA A 138 12.18 -7.07 -15.17
C ALA A 138 12.93 -5.73 -15.22
N ALA A 139 12.94 -5.07 -16.37
CA ALA A 139 13.56 -3.75 -16.53
C ALA A 139 12.85 -2.68 -15.68
N GLY A 140 11.52 -2.72 -15.60
CA GLY A 140 10.73 -1.82 -14.75
C GLY A 140 11.03 -1.94 -13.25
N MET A 141 11.56 -3.09 -12.80
CA MET A 141 11.95 -3.32 -11.40
C MET A 141 13.39 -2.92 -11.08
N PHE A 142 14.18 -2.55 -12.09
CA PHE A 142 15.60 -2.24 -11.90
C PHE A 142 15.81 -1.02 -10.98
N GLU A 143 15.03 0.03 -11.16
CA GLU A 143 15.12 1.26 -10.37
C GLU A 143 14.87 0.99 -8.88
N THR A 144 13.78 0.30 -8.55
CA THR A 144 13.42 -0.04 -7.17
C THR A 144 14.47 -0.93 -6.52
N THR A 145 15.01 -1.91 -7.26
CA THR A 145 16.08 -2.81 -6.77
C THR A 145 17.35 -2.02 -6.44
N MET A 146 17.77 -1.11 -7.33
CA MET A 146 18.93 -0.26 -7.10
C MET A 146 18.75 0.61 -5.86
N VAL A 147 17.58 1.26 -5.72
CA VAL A 147 17.28 2.10 -4.56
C VAL A 147 17.26 1.27 -3.27
N ALA A 148 16.66 0.08 -3.26
CA ALA A 148 16.63 -0.79 -2.08
C ALA A 148 18.04 -1.20 -1.61
N VAL A 149 18.96 -1.51 -2.55
CA VAL A 149 20.36 -1.83 -2.23
C VAL A 149 21.09 -0.61 -1.64
N LEU A 150 20.94 0.56 -2.27
CA LEU A 150 21.58 1.80 -1.80
C LEU A 150 21.05 2.23 -0.42
N VAL A 151 19.73 2.16 -0.24
CA VAL A 151 19.06 2.40 1.04
C VAL A 151 19.61 1.48 2.11
N SER A 152 19.71 0.18 1.84
CA SER A 152 20.21 -0.79 2.81
C SER A 152 21.65 -0.46 3.24
N ALA A 153 22.50 -0.05 2.30
CA ALA A 153 23.87 0.38 2.58
C ALA A 153 23.92 1.69 3.41
N ILE A 154 23.11 2.68 3.06
CA ILE A 154 23.02 3.95 3.79
C ILE A 154 22.47 3.73 5.20
N CYS A 155 21.43 2.92 5.36
CA CYS A 155 20.87 2.56 6.66
C CYS A 155 21.90 1.87 7.56
N ALA A 156 22.72 0.97 7.00
CA ALA A 156 23.82 0.35 7.73
C ALA A 156 24.84 1.39 8.23
N LEU A 157 25.24 2.33 7.36
CA LEU A 157 26.14 3.43 7.72
C LEU A 157 25.55 4.36 8.79
N ILE A 158 24.27 4.72 8.69
CA ILE A 158 23.58 5.56 9.68
C ILE A 158 23.58 4.86 11.04
N ARG A 159 23.30 3.55 11.07
CA ARG A 159 23.31 2.77 12.32
C ARG A 159 24.70 2.73 12.94
N GLU A 160 25.72 2.44 12.15
CA GLU A 160 27.11 2.31 12.63
C GLU A 160 27.69 3.63 13.14
N ASN A 161 27.27 4.76 12.56
CA ASN A 161 27.66 6.10 13.01
C ASN A 161 26.75 6.67 14.12
N GLY A 162 25.86 5.86 14.72
CA GLY A 162 24.97 6.30 15.81
C GLY A 162 23.85 7.26 15.38
N GLY A 163 23.58 7.37 14.07
CA GLY A 163 22.55 8.26 13.52
C GLY A 163 21.14 7.89 13.96
N PHE A 164 20.82 6.60 14.14
CA PHE A 164 19.52 6.17 14.67
C PHE A 164 19.29 6.68 16.10
N VAL A 165 20.32 6.65 16.96
CA VAL A 165 20.24 7.20 18.32
C VAL A 165 19.97 8.70 18.30
N ALA A 166 20.66 9.44 17.42
CA ALA A 166 20.45 10.88 17.26
C ALA A 166 19.04 11.21 16.74
N LEU A 167 18.56 10.44 15.76
CA LEU A 167 17.25 10.61 15.15
C LEU A 167 16.14 10.28 16.15
N LEU A 168 16.27 9.18 16.90
CA LEU A 168 15.40 8.84 18.02
C LEU A 168 15.38 9.92 19.09
N ALA A 169 16.53 10.48 19.48
CA ALA A 169 16.58 11.55 20.46
C ALA A 169 15.81 12.79 19.99
N GLY A 170 15.93 13.15 18.70
CA GLY A 170 15.14 14.20 18.07
C GLY A 170 13.64 13.92 18.10
N ILE A 171 13.24 12.70 17.72
CA ILE A 171 11.83 12.27 17.74
C ILE A 171 11.28 12.27 19.18
N LYS A 172 12.01 11.73 20.16
CA LYS A 172 11.61 11.70 21.59
C LYS A 172 11.42 13.09 22.19
N ARG A 173 12.10 14.11 21.66
CA ARG A 173 11.93 15.50 22.11
C ARG A 173 10.56 16.06 21.72
N VAL A 174 10.03 15.66 20.56
CA VAL A 174 8.79 16.17 19.98
C VAL A 174 7.60 15.28 20.34
N PHE A 175 7.75 13.98 20.17
CA PHE A 175 6.69 13.00 20.33
C PHE A 175 6.82 12.28 21.66
N LYS A 176 5.84 12.47 22.56
CA LYS A 176 5.86 11.89 23.90
C LYS A 176 4.77 10.85 24.07
N GLY A 177 5.11 9.79 24.79
CA GLY A 177 4.21 8.67 25.06
C GLY A 177 3.85 7.86 23.83
N ARG A 178 3.06 6.81 24.04
CA ARG A 178 2.73 5.80 23.03
C ARG A 178 2.01 6.37 21.79
N LYS A 179 1.05 7.27 21.99
CA LYS A 179 0.32 7.95 20.90
C LYS A 179 1.22 8.87 20.08
N GLY A 180 2.11 9.61 20.76
CA GLY A 180 3.12 10.44 20.10
C GLY A 180 4.07 9.59 19.26
N GLY A 181 4.56 8.47 19.80
CA GLY A 181 5.43 7.54 19.08
C GLY A 181 4.80 7.02 17.79
N GLN A 182 3.52 6.61 17.84
CA GLN A 182 2.78 6.18 16.65
C GLN A 182 2.69 7.28 15.57
N LEU A 183 2.34 8.51 15.97
CA LEU A 183 2.30 9.63 15.04
C LEU A 183 3.69 9.97 14.47
N GLY A 184 4.73 9.90 15.31
CA GLY A 184 6.12 10.11 14.90
C GLY A 184 6.58 9.12 13.83
N MET A 185 6.25 7.83 13.99
CA MET A 185 6.54 6.81 12.97
C MET A 185 5.79 7.08 11.67
N GLY A 186 4.50 7.44 11.75
CA GLY A 186 3.70 7.77 10.58
C GLY A 186 4.24 8.98 9.80
N LEU A 187 4.67 10.02 10.51
CA LEU A 187 5.28 11.20 9.88
C LEU A 187 6.69 10.91 9.32
N LEU A 188 7.46 10.04 9.97
CA LEU A 188 8.77 9.60 9.48
C LEU A 188 8.64 8.89 8.13
N VAL A 189 7.81 7.84 8.06
CA VAL A 189 7.60 7.11 6.80
C VAL A 189 6.97 8.00 5.74
N GLY A 190 6.07 8.90 6.14
CA GLY A 190 5.46 9.88 5.24
C GLY A 190 6.45 10.86 4.63
N ALA A 191 7.37 11.39 5.43
CA ALA A 191 8.42 12.28 4.94
C ALA A 191 9.37 11.55 3.98
N MET A 192 9.70 10.30 4.30
CA MET A 192 10.49 9.42 3.43
C MET A 192 9.77 9.16 2.11
N ASP A 193 8.48 8.85 2.17
CA ASP A 193 7.64 8.56 1.01
C ASP A 193 7.47 9.78 0.09
N ILE A 194 7.23 10.96 0.65
CA ILE A 194 7.24 12.21 -0.11
C ILE A 194 8.59 12.41 -0.83
N ALA A 195 9.70 12.09 -0.18
CA ALA A 195 11.02 12.26 -0.77
C ALA A 195 11.34 11.22 -1.85
N THR A 196 10.88 9.98 -1.71
CA THR A 196 11.18 8.88 -2.65
C THR A 196 10.10 8.62 -3.69
N ALA A 197 8.90 9.14 -3.50
CA ALA A 197 7.71 8.89 -4.31
C ALA A 197 7.38 7.40 -4.48
N ASN A 198 7.75 6.58 -3.48
CA ASN A 198 7.62 5.14 -3.50
C ASN A 198 7.43 4.62 -2.07
N ASN A 199 6.21 4.16 -1.80
CA ASN A 199 5.74 3.63 -0.52
C ASN A 199 6.59 2.45 -0.02
N THR A 200 6.97 1.52 -0.91
CA THR A 200 7.77 0.35 -0.53
C THR A 200 9.18 0.75 -0.10
N VAL A 201 9.83 1.62 -0.88
CA VAL A 201 11.18 2.14 -0.54
C VAL A 201 11.14 2.91 0.78
N ALA A 202 10.14 3.76 0.97
CA ALA A 202 9.97 4.52 2.20
C ALA A 202 9.78 3.63 3.43
N ILE A 203 8.97 2.58 3.32
CA ILE A 203 8.79 1.60 4.38
C ILE A 203 10.12 0.92 4.69
N VAL A 204 10.86 0.44 3.69
CA VAL A 204 12.16 -0.23 3.90
C VAL A 204 13.16 0.67 4.62
N MET A 205 13.23 1.96 4.26
CA MET A 205 14.07 2.94 4.94
C MET A 205 13.63 3.22 6.38
N ALA A 206 12.33 3.37 6.60
CA ALA A 206 11.77 3.72 7.89
C ALA A 206 11.77 2.53 8.87
N ASN A 207 11.76 1.29 8.36
CA ASN A 207 11.51 0.09 9.15
C ASN A 207 12.48 -0.08 10.33
N PRO A 208 13.82 0.01 10.15
CA PRO A 208 14.76 -0.15 11.27
C PRO A 208 14.56 0.90 12.36
N ILE A 209 14.26 2.15 11.97
CA ILE A 209 14.00 3.25 12.91
C ILE A 209 12.68 3.01 13.65
N ALA A 210 11.65 2.60 12.92
CA ALA A 210 10.34 2.30 13.46
C ALA A 210 10.39 1.10 14.43
N HIS A 211 11.27 0.13 14.19
CA HIS A 211 11.52 -0.98 15.11
C HIS A 211 12.07 -0.48 16.46
N GLU A 212 13.10 0.35 16.47
CA GLU A 212 13.64 0.93 17.72
C GLU A 212 12.63 1.87 18.41
N MET A 213 11.80 2.57 17.63
CA MET A 213 10.69 3.36 18.16
C MET A 213 9.61 2.47 18.80
N ALA A 214 9.28 1.34 18.17
CA ALA A 214 8.29 0.41 18.67
C ALA A 214 8.69 -0.14 20.05
N GLU A 215 9.97 -0.52 20.21
CA GLU A 215 10.53 -0.93 21.49
C GLU A 215 10.50 0.21 22.52
N THR A 216 10.95 1.42 22.14
CA THR A 216 10.97 2.59 23.04
C THR A 216 9.58 2.96 23.57
N TYR A 217 8.59 2.98 22.70
CA TYR A 217 7.24 3.47 23.01
C TYR A 217 6.26 2.35 23.38
N ASP A 218 6.75 1.10 23.48
CA ASP A 218 5.97 -0.10 23.75
C ASP A 218 4.79 -0.27 22.77
N ILE A 219 5.08 -0.25 21.47
CA ILE A 219 4.07 -0.40 20.40
C ILE A 219 4.24 -1.76 19.74
N SER A 220 3.16 -2.55 19.64
CA SER A 220 3.25 -3.89 19.02
C SER A 220 3.73 -3.85 17.57
N ARG A 221 4.52 -4.87 17.16
CA ARG A 221 5.09 -5.02 15.80
C ARG A 221 4.05 -4.92 14.69
N ARG A 222 2.94 -5.62 14.85
CA ARG A 222 1.80 -5.59 13.91
C ARG A 222 1.21 -4.18 13.76
N LYS A 223 1.20 -3.40 14.84
CA LYS A 223 0.70 -2.02 14.84
C LYS A 223 1.69 -1.08 14.18
N THR A 224 2.99 -1.27 14.43
CA THR A 224 4.06 -0.56 13.74
C THR A 224 4.03 -0.82 12.24
N ALA A 225 3.94 -2.08 11.82
CA ALA A 225 3.81 -2.45 10.41
C ALA A 225 2.56 -1.81 9.76
N SER A 226 1.43 -1.80 10.48
CA SER A 226 0.21 -1.13 10.03
C SER A 226 0.38 0.38 9.88
N ILE A 227 1.06 1.06 10.81
CA ILE A 227 1.31 2.51 10.75
C ILE A 227 2.24 2.84 9.58
N LEU A 228 3.33 2.08 9.40
CA LEU A 228 4.28 2.26 8.31
C LEU A 228 3.57 2.21 6.96
N ASP A 229 2.77 1.17 6.76
CA ASP A 229 2.04 0.94 5.51
C ASP A 229 0.90 1.95 5.30
N THR A 230 0.11 2.25 6.34
CA THR A 230 -1.03 3.15 6.19
C THR A 230 -0.58 4.58 5.90
N PHE A 231 0.44 5.08 6.60
CA PHE A 231 0.93 6.44 6.38
C PHE A 231 1.67 6.57 5.05
N SER A 232 2.48 5.59 4.65
CA SER A 232 3.10 5.62 3.31
C SER A 232 2.02 5.61 2.21
N CYS A 233 0.97 4.80 2.35
CA CYS A 233 -0.16 4.80 1.41
C CYS A 233 -0.88 6.15 1.34
N VAL A 234 -1.11 6.81 2.49
CA VAL A 234 -1.72 8.15 2.53
C VAL A 234 -0.90 9.17 1.75
N PHE A 235 0.39 9.27 2.04
CA PHE A 235 1.25 10.27 1.41
C PHE A 235 1.47 9.96 -0.08
N GLN A 236 1.74 8.70 -0.40
CA GLN A 236 1.92 8.22 -1.77
C GLN A 236 0.67 8.53 -2.59
N GLY A 237 -0.52 8.24 -2.04
CA GLY A 237 -1.78 8.50 -2.71
C GLY A 237 -1.98 9.96 -3.10
N VAL A 238 -1.46 10.91 -2.31
CA VAL A 238 -1.71 12.36 -2.47
C VAL A 238 -0.64 13.08 -3.30
N ILE A 239 0.59 12.60 -3.36
CA ILE A 239 1.67 13.32 -4.05
C ILE A 239 1.44 13.44 -5.58
N PRO A 240 1.68 14.63 -6.17
CA PRO A 240 1.39 14.88 -7.59
C PRO A 240 2.36 14.19 -8.56
N TYR A 241 3.53 13.78 -8.07
CA TYR A 241 4.60 13.12 -8.83
C TYR A 241 4.71 11.61 -8.50
N GLY A 242 3.77 11.06 -7.74
CA GLY A 242 3.73 9.62 -7.49
C GLY A 242 3.37 8.83 -8.76
N ALA A 243 3.90 7.62 -8.90
CA ALA A 243 3.73 6.78 -10.09
C ALA A 243 2.24 6.62 -10.49
N GLN A 244 1.36 6.32 -9.54
CA GLN A 244 -0.08 6.20 -9.75
C GLN A 244 -0.73 7.48 -10.31
N MET A 245 -0.30 8.67 -9.87
CA MET A 245 -0.81 9.94 -10.37
C MET A 245 -0.31 10.19 -11.80
N LEU A 246 0.98 9.94 -12.04
CA LEU A 246 1.59 10.13 -13.36
C LEU A 246 0.99 9.19 -14.40
N VAL A 247 0.77 7.92 -14.05
CA VAL A 247 0.10 6.93 -14.91
C VAL A 247 -1.35 7.34 -15.18
N ALA A 248 -2.07 7.84 -14.18
CA ALA A 248 -3.44 8.30 -14.37
C ALA A 248 -3.52 9.51 -15.33
N ILE A 249 -2.60 10.46 -15.20
CA ILE A 249 -2.50 11.64 -16.07
C ILE A 249 -2.07 11.24 -17.49
N SER A 250 -1.09 10.34 -17.63
CA SER A 250 -0.64 9.88 -18.95
C SER A 250 -1.76 9.16 -19.70
N ALA A 251 -2.50 8.28 -19.01
CA ALA A 251 -3.67 7.61 -19.57
C ALA A 251 -4.76 8.60 -19.99
N CYS A 252 -4.99 9.66 -19.21
CA CYS A 252 -5.92 10.73 -19.61
C CYS A 252 -5.44 11.47 -20.87
N ALA A 253 -4.14 11.76 -20.96
CA ALA A 253 -3.54 12.45 -22.10
C ALA A 253 -3.61 11.62 -23.39
N GLU A 254 -3.39 10.30 -23.32
CA GLU A 254 -3.56 9.38 -24.45
C GLU A 254 -5.00 9.36 -24.98
N LEU A 255 -5.98 9.54 -24.09
CA LEU A 255 -7.39 9.66 -24.44
C LEU A 255 -7.80 11.08 -24.90
N GLY A 256 -6.84 12.00 -25.06
CA GLY A 256 -7.05 13.37 -25.52
C GLY A 256 -7.55 14.33 -24.44
N PHE A 257 -7.55 13.94 -23.17
CA PHE A 257 -7.94 14.80 -22.06
C PHE A 257 -6.73 15.49 -21.43
N ASN A 258 -6.87 16.77 -21.09
CA ASN A 258 -5.86 17.52 -20.35
C ASN A 258 -6.33 17.70 -18.90
N VAL A 259 -5.70 16.99 -17.97
CA VAL A 259 -5.96 17.09 -16.54
C VAL A 259 -4.64 17.13 -15.78
N SER A 260 -4.53 18.03 -14.81
CA SER A 260 -3.35 18.12 -13.94
C SER A 260 -3.55 17.39 -12.62
N ALA A 261 -2.45 17.00 -11.98
CA ALA A 261 -2.48 16.37 -10.66
C ALA A 261 -3.26 17.22 -9.63
N PHE A 262 -3.06 18.55 -9.65
CA PHE A 262 -3.73 19.47 -8.74
C PHE A 262 -5.25 19.55 -8.93
N GLN A 263 -5.76 19.17 -10.11
CA GLN A 263 -7.20 19.04 -10.32
C GLN A 263 -7.75 17.73 -9.76
N ILE A 264 -6.94 16.66 -9.75
CA ILE A 264 -7.33 15.34 -9.25
C ILE A 264 -7.22 15.27 -7.73
N MET A 265 -6.17 15.86 -7.16
CA MET A 265 -5.85 15.79 -5.72
C MET A 265 -7.04 16.07 -4.79
N PRO A 266 -7.88 17.09 -5.00
CA PRO A 266 -9.04 17.36 -4.15
C PRO A 266 -10.07 16.21 -4.09
N PHE A 267 -10.10 15.35 -5.11
CA PHE A 267 -11.02 14.21 -5.23
C PHE A 267 -10.41 12.89 -4.75
N LEU A 268 -9.18 12.90 -4.22
CA LEU A 268 -8.54 11.74 -3.60
C LEU A 268 -9.12 11.48 -2.18
N PHE A 269 -10.43 11.24 -2.11
CA PHE A 269 -11.14 11.12 -0.84
C PHE A 269 -10.61 10.00 0.05
N TYR A 270 -10.26 8.84 -0.53
CA TYR A 270 -9.80 7.69 0.25
C TYR A 270 -8.50 7.97 1.03
N PRO A 271 -7.39 8.45 0.42
CA PRO A 271 -6.19 8.83 1.18
C PRO A 271 -6.46 9.83 2.31
N PHE A 272 -7.30 10.83 2.11
CA PHE A 272 -7.65 11.79 3.16
C PHE A 272 -8.48 11.16 4.29
N PHE A 273 -9.47 10.34 3.98
CA PHE A 273 -10.25 9.63 4.99
C PHE A 273 -9.44 8.55 5.69
N LEU A 274 -8.48 7.93 5.00
CA LEU A 274 -7.54 6.98 5.59
C LEU A 274 -6.63 7.66 6.61
N LEU A 275 -6.13 8.86 6.30
CA LEU A 275 -5.38 9.68 7.25
C LEU A 275 -6.24 10.01 8.48
N LEU A 276 -7.47 10.49 8.26
CA LEU A 276 -8.39 10.83 9.34
C LEU A 276 -8.70 9.61 10.22
N SER A 277 -9.00 8.47 9.61
CA SER A 277 -9.25 7.20 10.29
C SER A 277 -8.02 6.72 11.08
N SER A 278 -6.83 6.89 10.52
CA SER A 278 -5.57 6.55 11.20
C SER A 278 -5.34 7.41 12.44
N LEU A 279 -5.59 8.72 12.34
CA LEU A 279 -5.50 9.63 13.49
C LEU A 279 -6.54 9.29 14.55
N VAL A 280 -7.79 9.03 14.15
CA VAL A 280 -8.84 8.54 15.06
C VAL A 280 -8.38 7.26 15.77
N PHE A 281 -7.82 6.30 15.04
CA PHE A 281 -7.33 5.06 15.63
C PHE A 281 -6.20 5.32 16.64
N ILE A 282 -5.21 6.14 16.30
CA ILE A 282 -4.07 6.46 17.18
C ILE A 282 -4.53 7.15 18.46
N PHE A 283 -5.51 8.07 18.37
CA PHE A 283 -5.90 8.91 19.50
C PHE A 283 -7.07 8.35 20.33
N LEU A 284 -8.00 7.63 19.73
CA LEU A 284 -9.26 7.22 20.38
C LEU A 284 -9.37 5.72 20.65
N VAL A 285 -8.65 4.86 19.92
CA VAL A 285 -8.70 3.41 20.16
C VAL A 285 -7.58 3.03 21.14
N PRO A 286 -7.91 2.46 22.32
CA PRO A 286 -6.90 2.02 23.27
C PRO A 286 -6.09 0.85 22.69
N ASP A 287 -4.77 0.98 22.75
CA ASP A 287 -3.84 -0.05 22.32
C ASP A 287 -3.39 -0.85 23.55
N ASN A 288 -3.97 -2.04 23.71
CA ASN A 288 -3.75 -2.89 24.88
C ASN A 288 -2.62 -3.92 24.68
N ARG A 289 -1.97 -3.98 23.50
CA ARG A 289 -0.92 -4.99 23.21
C ARG A 289 0.44 -4.34 23.06
N GLY A 290 1.36 -4.63 23.98
CA GLY A 290 2.71 -4.06 24.01
C GLY A 290 3.64 -4.58 22.91
N TYR A 291 4.89 -4.15 22.98
CA TYR A 291 5.97 -4.67 22.15
C TYR A 291 6.40 -6.07 22.61
N GLU A 292 6.50 -7.00 21.66
CA GLU A 292 7.05 -8.34 21.90
C GLU A 292 8.50 -8.38 21.38
N PRO A 293 9.50 -8.85 22.16
CA PRO A 293 10.89 -8.94 21.71
C PRO A 293 11.14 -10.00 20.63
N ASP A 294 12.23 -9.87 19.86
CA ASP A 294 12.55 -10.78 18.73
C ASP A 294 12.71 -12.24 19.15
N HIS A 295 13.05 -12.48 20.42
CA HIS A 295 13.28 -13.82 20.97
C HIS A 295 12.02 -14.50 21.53
N ALA A 296 10.90 -13.78 21.66
CA ALA A 296 9.66 -14.35 22.22
C ALA A 296 9.01 -15.40 21.28
N GLY A 297 9.10 -15.19 19.96
CA GLY A 297 8.60 -16.16 18.97
C GLY A 297 9.41 -17.46 18.93
N PHE A 298 10.69 -17.41 19.34
CA PHE A 298 11.54 -18.60 19.44
C PHE A 298 11.14 -19.46 20.65
N GLU A 299 10.72 -18.84 21.76
CA GLU A 299 10.20 -19.58 22.92
C GLU A 299 8.80 -20.16 22.65
N GLU A 300 7.91 -19.45 21.95
CA GLU A 300 6.60 -19.97 21.56
C GLU A 300 6.69 -21.11 20.53
N GLU A 301 7.52 -21.02 19.48
CA GLU A 301 7.74 -22.13 18.53
C GLU A 301 8.37 -23.35 19.23
N VAL A 302 9.30 -23.15 20.16
CA VAL A 302 9.91 -24.25 20.92
C VAL A 302 8.90 -24.86 21.91
N LEU A 303 8.00 -24.07 22.49
CA LEU A 303 6.93 -24.55 23.37
C LEU A 303 5.84 -25.29 22.60
N GLU A 304 5.39 -24.80 21.44
CA GLU A 304 4.43 -25.50 20.58
C GLU A 304 5.00 -26.85 20.09
N VAL A 305 6.27 -26.87 19.65
CA VAL A 305 6.95 -28.12 19.25
C VAL A 305 7.14 -29.07 20.45
N ALA A 306 7.28 -28.55 21.66
CA ALA A 306 7.39 -29.36 22.88
C ALA A 306 6.03 -29.86 23.41
N GLU A 307 4.92 -29.17 23.13
CA GLU A 307 3.56 -29.63 23.44
C GLU A 307 3.04 -30.65 22.41
N GLU A 308 3.54 -30.60 21.17
CA GLU A 308 3.21 -31.58 20.12
C GLU A 308 4.10 -32.85 20.14
N ALA A 309 5.16 -32.90 20.96
CA ALA A 309 6.10 -34.04 21.09
C ALA A 309 5.87 -34.90 22.34
#